data_AF-A0A959U3K9-F1
#
_entry.id   AF-A0A959U3K9-F1
#
_cell.length_a   1.000
_cell.length_b   1.000
_cell.length_c   1.000
_cell.angle_alpha   90.00
_cell.angle_beta   90.00
_cell.angle_gamma   90.00
#
_symmetry.space_group_name_H-M   'P 1'
#
loop_
_entity.id
_entity.type
_entity.pdbx_description
1 polymer ?
#
loop_
_entity_poly.entity_id
_entity_poly.type
_entity_poly.pdbx_seq_one_letter_code
_entity_poly.pdbx_strand_id
1 'polypeptide(L)'
;TASYDGETAEEQRKPWEHITREDVLRVLEKFTGVQQQVPPIHSAIKQDGRPVYLAARAGETPEMKSRSINISELELTAFEPPYVHLRVACSKGTYIRSLAHDIGQELGCGAWLSGLRRTRIGSFLADNALDTEAFIATLQELRNKPKS
;
A
#
# COMPACT_ATOMS: atom_id res chain seq x y z
N THR A 1 11.80 -4.65 -6.05
CA THR A 1 11.16 -4.44 -7.36
C THR A 1 11.08 -2.94 -7.54
N ALA A 2 11.20 -2.42 -8.77
CA ALA A 2 11.21 -0.97 -9.01
C ALA A 2 9.90 -0.29 -8.56
N SER A 3 8.79 -1.01 -8.63
CA SER A 3 7.44 -0.54 -8.29
C SER A 3 7.04 -0.71 -6.83
N TYR A 4 7.89 -1.35 -6.01
CA TYR A 4 7.62 -1.72 -4.61
C TYR A 4 6.40 -2.64 -4.42
N ASP A 5 6.00 -3.33 -5.49
CA ASP A 5 4.98 -4.39 -5.54
C ASP A 5 5.42 -5.50 -6.51
N GLY A 6 4.56 -6.49 -6.71
CA GLY A 6 4.84 -7.64 -7.58
C GLY A 6 4.70 -7.39 -9.09
N GLU A 7 4.42 -6.16 -9.52
CA GLU A 7 4.21 -5.84 -10.95
C GLU A 7 5.52 -5.73 -11.75
N THR A 8 6.66 -5.60 -11.08
CA THR A 8 7.99 -5.55 -11.70
C THR A 8 8.91 -6.62 -11.13
N ALA A 9 9.92 -7.02 -11.92
CA ALA A 9 10.85 -8.07 -11.51
C ALA A 9 11.61 -7.72 -10.23
N GLU A 10 12.01 -8.75 -9.48
CA GLU A 10 12.91 -8.60 -8.34
C GLU A 10 14.29 -8.16 -8.84
N GLU A 11 14.77 -7.03 -8.32
CA GLU A 11 16.07 -6.48 -8.72
C GLU A 11 17.21 -7.03 -7.85
N GLN A 12 16.91 -7.32 -6.58
CA GLN A 12 17.88 -7.74 -5.57
C GLN A 12 17.20 -8.66 -4.56
N ARG A 13 17.82 -9.83 -4.32
CA ARG A 13 17.41 -10.75 -3.27
C ARG A 13 18.49 -10.79 -2.20
N LYS A 14 18.12 -10.50 -0.95
CA LYS A 14 19.01 -10.58 0.21
C LYS A 14 18.55 -11.71 1.13
N PRO A 15 19.46 -12.31 1.93
CA PRO A 15 19.08 -13.25 2.96
C PRO A 15 18.07 -12.64 3.93
N TRP A 16 17.05 -13.38 4.30
CA TRP A 16 15.98 -12.96 5.24
C TRP A 16 15.79 -13.98 6.37
N GLU A 17 16.42 -15.14 6.29
CA GLU A 17 16.26 -16.28 7.21
C GLU A 17 16.66 -15.95 8.65
N HIS A 18 17.43 -14.88 8.84
CA HIS A 18 17.83 -14.36 10.14
C HIS A 18 16.76 -13.47 10.81
N ILE A 19 15.71 -13.08 10.08
CA ILE A 19 14.67 -12.18 10.58
C ILE A 19 13.67 -12.96 11.44
N THR A 20 13.53 -12.55 12.70
CA THR A 20 12.58 -13.13 13.64
C THR A 20 11.28 -12.35 13.70
N ARG A 21 10.25 -12.96 14.30
CA ARG A 21 8.97 -12.27 14.58
C ARG A 21 9.18 -11.06 15.48
N GLU A 22 10.08 -11.19 16.45
CA GLU A 22 10.44 -10.16 17.42
C GLU A 22 11.14 -8.97 16.75
N ASP A 23 11.97 -9.22 15.74
CA ASP A 23 12.59 -8.15 14.93
C ASP A 23 11.54 -7.37 14.16
N VAL A 24 10.59 -8.06 13.54
CA VAL A 24 9.45 -7.41 12.84
C VAL A 24 8.68 -6.53 13.82
N LEU A 25 8.26 -7.06 14.96
CA LEU A 25 7.52 -6.28 15.96
C LEU A 25 8.27 -5.02 16.39
N ARG A 26 9.56 -5.15 16.69
CA ARG A 26 10.43 -4.02 17.08
C ARG A 26 10.53 -2.96 15.98
N VAL A 27 10.60 -3.38 14.72
CA VAL A 27 10.62 -2.46 13.57
C VAL A 27 9.28 -1.75 13.42
N LEU A 28 8.14 -2.44 13.55
CA LEU A 28 6.81 -1.84 13.40
C LEU A 28 6.55 -0.69 14.38
N GLU A 29 7.12 -0.74 15.59
CA GLU A 29 7.03 0.36 16.58
C GLU A 29 7.52 1.70 16.01
N LYS A 30 8.55 1.68 15.15
CA LYS A 30 9.14 2.89 14.53
C LYS A 30 8.23 3.55 13.51
N PHE A 31 7.30 2.80 12.95
CA PHE A 31 6.40 3.28 11.88
C PHE A 31 5.04 3.72 12.40
N THR A 32 4.76 3.59 13.70
CA THR A 32 3.50 4.07 14.28
C THR A 32 3.60 5.57 14.61
N GLY A 33 2.55 6.32 14.29
CA GLY A 33 2.47 7.77 14.50
C GLY A 33 2.73 8.60 13.25
N VAL A 34 3.04 9.88 13.48
CA VAL A 34 3.27 10.87 12.43
C VAL A 34 4.70 10.73 11.90
N GLN A 35 4.84 10.62 10.59
CA GLN A 35 6.14 10.47 9.94
C GLN A 35 6.15 11.02 8.52
N GLN A 36 7.34 11.07 7.93
CA GLN A 36 7.58 11.49 6.56
C GLN A 36 7.68 10.25 5.67
N GLN A 37 6.94 10.24 4.56
CA GLN A 37 6.98 9.15 3.58
C GLN A 37 7.23 9.69 2.18
N VAL A 38 8.16 9.04 1.48
CA VAL A 38 8.41 9.27 0.06
C VAL A 38 7.51 8.32 -0.75
N PRO A 39 6.58 8.84 -1.57
CA PRO A 39 5.76 7.99 -2.42
C PRO A 39 6.60 7.23 -3.46
N PRO A 40 6.15 6.06 -3.93
CA PRO A 40 6.88 5.32 -4.95
C PRO A 40 6.83 6.09 -6.28
N ILE A 41 7.91 6.01 -7.05
CA ILE A 41 8.03 6.63 -8.38
C ILE A 41 6.90 6.15 -9.31
N HIS A 42 6.49 4.89 -9.18
CA HIS A 42 5.32 4.32 -9.86
C HIS A 42 4.00 4.73 -9.20
N SER A 43 3.75 6.05 -9.13
CA SER A 43 2.52 6.63 -8.60
C SER A 43 1.86 7.59 -9.58
N ALA A 44 0.56 7.83 -9.38
CA ALA A 44 -0.23 8.78 -10.17
C ALA A 44 0.00 10.25 -9.78
N ILE A 45 1.00 10.55 -8.94
CA ILE A 45 1.36 11.92 -8.59
C ILE A 45 1.75 12.66 -9.87
N LYS A 46 1.33 13.91 -10.00
CA LYS A 46 1.71 14.77 -11.11
C LYS A 46 2.82 15.72 -10.68
N GLN A 47 3.84 15.84 -11.51
CA GLN A 47 4.89 16.85 -11.43
C GLN A 47 4.88 17.61 -12.76
N ASP A 48 4.82 18.94 -12.70
CA ASP A 48 4.73 19.81 -13.89
C ASP A 48 3.61 19.41 -14.87
N GLY A 49 2.47 19.00 -14.32
CA GLY A 49 1.29 18.58 -15.07
C GLY A 49 1.34 17.16 -15.64
N ARG A 50 2.48 16.47 -15.57
CA ARG A 50 2.66 15.09 -16.08
C ARG A 50 2.69 14.07 -14.94
N PRO A 51 2.02 12.91 -15.07
CA PRO A 51 2.16 11.82 -14.11
C PRO A 51 3.60 11.30 -14.01
N VAL A 52 4.11 11.19 -12.79
CA VAL A 52 5.48 10.75 -12.47
C VAL A 52 5.79 9.36 -13.03
N TYR A 53 4.81 8.44 -13.01
CA TYR A 53 5.02 7.09 -13.56
C TYR A 53 5.35 7.08 -15.05
N LEU A 54 4.95 8.10 -15.84
CA LEU A 54 5.31 8.19 -17.25
C LEU A 54 6.79 8.49 -17.43
N ALA A 55 7.33 9.43 -16.64
CA ALA A 55 8.76 9.76 -16.64
C ALA A 55 9.60 8.54 -16.20
N ALA A 56 9.15 7.82 -15.17
CA ALA A 56 9.79 6.61 -14.70
C ALA A 56 9.90 5.52 -15.78
N ARG A 57 8.82 5.30 -16.54
CA ARG A 57 8.80 4.35 -17.67
C ARG A 57 9.69 4.79 -18.83
N ALA A 58 9.99 6.08 -18.93
CA ALA A 58 10.94 6.63 -19.91
C ALA A 58 12.41 6.55 -19.43
N GLY A 59 12.67 5.99 -18.25
CA GLY A 59 14.01 5.87 -17.68
C GLY A 59 14.48 7.12 -16.93
N GLU A 60 13.61 8.11 -16.74
CA GLU A 60 13.91 9.30 -15.94
C GLU A 60 13.74 9.00 -14.45
N THR A 61 14.53 9.66 -13.59
CA THR A 61 14.41 9.55 -12.13
C THR A 61 13.78 10.83 -11.57
N PRO A 62 12.44 10.92 -11.51
CA PRO A 62 11.76 12.09 -11.01
C PRO A 62 12.01 12.28 -9.51
N GLU A 63 12.24 13.52 -9.09
CA GLU A 63 12.45 13.86 -7.68
C GLU A 63 11.13 13.76 -6.89
N MET A 64 11.08 12.84 -5.94
CA MET A 64 9.88 12.60 -5.13
C MET A 64 9.93 13.40 -3.82
N LYS A 65 9.00 14.36 -3.68
CA LYS A 65 8.86 15.10 -2.42
C LYS A 65 8.22 14.25 -1.34
N SER A 66 8.88 14.18 -0.18
CA SER A 66 8.33 13.58 1.03
C SER A 66 7.05 14.27 1.48
N ARG A 67 6.16 13.50 2.12
CA ARG A 67 4.87 13.96 2.63
C ARG A 67 4.63 13.46 4.04
N SER A 68 3.98 14.29 4.85
CA SER A 68 3.54 13.88 6.19
C SER A 68 2.38 12.89 6.07
N ILE A 69 2.52 11.76 6.76
CA ILE A 69 1.50 10.72 6.94
C ILE A 69 1.34 10.43 8.43
N ASN A 70 0.23 9.80 8.80
CA ASN A 70 0.02 9.27 10.13
C ASN A 70 -0.43 7.80 10.05
N ILE A 71 0.28 6.92 10.73
CA ILE A 71 -0.12 5.53 10.93
C ILE A 71 -0.67 5.41 12.35
N SER A 72 -2.00 5.41 12.47
CA SER A 72 -2.65 5.34 13.78
C SER A 72 -2.62 3.94 14.38
N GLU A 73 -2.49 2.91 13.55
CA GLU A 73 -2.43 1.52 13.98
C GLU A 73 -1.64 0.68 12.98
N LEU A 74 -0.74 -0.14 13.50
CA LEU A 74 0.10 -1.05 12.73
C LEU A 74 0.26 -2.36 13.49
N GLU A 75 -0.43 -3.40 13.03
CA GLU A 75 -0.52 -4.68 13.71
C GLU A 75 0.07 -5.79 12.84
N LEU A 76 0.90 -6.65 13.44
CA LEU A 76 1.35 -7.90 12.85
C LEU A 76 0.28 -8.98 13.02
N THR A 77 -0.45 -9.31 11.95
CA THR A 77 -1.55 -10.27 11.99
C THR A 77 -1.11 -11.71 11.71
N ALA A 78 -0.04 -11.90 10.92
CA ALA A 78 0.59 -13.21 10.72
C ALA A 78 2.08 -13.05 10.38
N PHE A 79 2.88 -14.02 10.81
CA PHE A 79 4.31 -14.11 10.51
C PHE A 79 4.59 -15.50 9.93
N GLU A 80 4.71 -15.57 8.61
CA GLU A 80 4.81 -16.79 7.81
C GLU A 80 5.95 -16.62 6.80
N PRO A 81 7.21 -16.51 7.28
CA PRO A 81 8.33 -16.09 6.45
C PRO A 81 8.48 -16.97 5.19
N PRO A 82 8.73 -16.37 4.00
CA PRO A 82 9.13 -14.98 3.79
C PRO A 82 7.99 -13.95 3.81
N TYR A 83 6.76 -14.34 4.16
CA TYR A 83 5.60 -13.47 4.20
C TYR A 83 5.33 -12.90 5.61
N VAL A 84 4.95 -11.62 5.63
CA VAL A 84 4.53 -10.89 6.83
C VAL A 84 3.20 -10.21 6.50
N HIS A 85 2.20 -10.44 7.34
CA HIS A 85 0.86 -9.87 7.15
C HIS A 85 0.64 -8.76 8.16
N LEU A 86 0.27 -7.59 7.65
CA LEU A 86 0.07 -6.40 8.46
C LEU A 86 -1.36 -5.88 8.29
N ARG A 87 -1.96 -5.43 9.39
CA ARG A 87 -3.15 -4.58 9.36
C ARG A 87 -2.74 -3.15 9.67
N VAL A 88 -3.13 -2.23 8.80
CA VAL A 88 -2.70 -0.82 8.84
C VAL A 88 -3.93 0.09 8.88
N ALA A 89 -3.99 0.98 9.86
CA ALA A 89 -4.87 2.14 9.85
C ALA A 89 -4.01 3.41 9.67
N CYS A 90 -4.26 4.16 8.61
CA CYS A 90 -3.43 5.29 8.22
C CYS A 90 -4.23 6.47 7.65
N SER A 91 -3.61 7.64 7.62
CA SER A 91 -4.15 8.83 6.98
C SER A 91 -4.26 8.68 5.45
N LYS A 92 -5.08 9.53 4.82
CA LYS A 92 -5.14 9.64 3.37
C LYS A 92 -3.75 9.93 2.78
N GLY A 93 -3.51 9.42 1.57
CA GLY A 93 -2.25 9.64 0.85
C GLY A 93 -1.08 8.78 1.31
N THR A 94 -1.28 7.88 2.27
CA THR A 94 -0.28 6.87 2.66
C THR A 94 -0.13 5.82 1.57
N TYR A 95 1.11 5.55 1.17
CA TYR A 95 1.45 4.52 0.21
C TYR A 95 1.88 3.26 0.96
N ILE A 96 1.03 2.24 0.96
CA ILE A 96 1.32 0.94 1.60
C ILE A 96 2.52 0.25 0.95
N ARG A 97 2.75 0.47 -0.35
CA ARG A 97 3.95 0.00 -1.07
C ARG A 97 5.25 0.60 -0.52
N SER A 98 5.28 1.92 -0.30
CA SER A 98 6.43 2.56 0.37
C SER A 98 6.60 2.04 1.78
N LEU A 99 5.51 1.90 2.54
CA LEU A 99 5.58 1.35 3.90
C LEU A 99 6.21 -0.05 3.93
N ALA A 100 5.79 -0.96 3.03
CA ALA A 100 6.38 -2.28 2.92
C ALA A 100 7.87 -2.21 2.56
N HIS A 101 8.24 -1.34 1.60
CA HIS A 101 9.63 -1.12 1.22
C HIS A 101 10.47 -0.62 2.41
N ASP A 102 10.01 0.42 3.10
CA ASP A 102 10.72 1.07 4.21
C ASP A 102 10.90 0.12 5.39
N ILE A 103 9.86 -0.66 5.75
CA ILE A 103 9.96 -1.73 6.76
C ILE A 103 11.01 -2.76 6.36
N GLY A 104 11.01 -3.17 5.09
CA GLY A 104 12.00 -4.10 4.57
C GLY A 104 13.43 -3.56 4.62
N GLN A 105 13.63 -2.26 4.34
CA GLN A 105 14.95 -1.63 4.48
C GLN A 105 15.40 -1.60 5.94
N GLU A 106 14.49 -1.28 6.86
CA GLU A 106 14.78 -1.24 8.30
C GLU A 106 15.11 -2.63 8.85
N LEU A 107 14.50 -3.69 8.30
CA LEU A 107 14.84 -5.08 8.58
C LEU A 107 16.15 -5.53 7.90
N GLY A 108 16.71 -4.75 6.97
CA GLY A 108 17.97 -5.05 6.28
C GLY A 108 17.88 -6.05 5.13
N CYS A 109 16.74 -6.73 4.95
CA CYS A 109 16.53 -7.70 3.86
C CYS A 109 15.82 -7.10 2.62
N GLY A 110 15.21 -5.93 2.77
CA GLY A 110 14.29 -5.38 1.77
C GLY A 110 12.94 -6.12 1.76
N ALA A 111 11.90 -5.46 1.27
CA ALA A 111 10.58 -6.04 1.09
C ALA A 111 9.79 -5.28 0.02
N TRP A 112 8.73 -5.90 -0.48
CA TRP A 112 7.80 -5.32 -1.44
C TRP A 112 6.38 -5.85 -1.15
N LEU A 113 5.36 -5.14 -1.64
CA LEU A 113 3.97 -5.48 -1.35
C LEU A 113 3.47 -6.62 -2.23
N SER A 114 3.29 -7.81 -1.65
CA SER A 114 2.77 -8.99 -2.35
C SER A 114 1.25 -9.04 -2.51
N GLY A 115 0.52 -8.41 -1.59
CA GLY A 115 -0.94 -8.37 -1.62
C GLY A 115 -1.49 -7.20 -0.82
N LEU A 116 -2.62 -6.65 -1.25
CA LEU A 116 -3.28 -5.53 -0.59
C LEU A 116 -4.79 -5.64 -0.71
N ARG A 117 -5.48 -5.62 0.42
CA ARG A 117 -6.93 -5.43 0.49
C ARG A 117 -7.26 -4.23 1.35
N ARG A 118 -7.92 -3.23 0.77
CA ARG A 118 -8.45 -2.11 1.54
C ARG A 118 -9.79 -2.52 2.16
N THR A 119 -9.80 -2.73 3.47
CA THR A 119 -10.96 -3.24 4.21
C THR A 119 -11.95 -2.15 4.64
N ARG A 120 -11.51 -0.88 4.73
CA ARG A 120 -12.33 0.23 5.21
C ARG A 120 -11.90 1.57 4.61
N ILE A 121 -12.85 2.48 4.39
CA ILE A 121 -12.64 3.91 4.09
C ILE A 121 -13.58 4.73 4.98
N GLY A 122 -13.05 5.41 6.00
CA GLY A 122 -13.91 6.10 6.96
C GLY A 122 -14.91 5.14 7.60
N SER A 123 -16.21 5.43 7.49
CA SER A 123 -17.31 4.58 7.96
C SER A 123 -17.70 3.45 6.99
N PHE A 124 -17.16 3.43 5.77
CA PHE A 124 -17.51 2.44 4.76
C PHE A 124 -16.64 1.19 4.87
N LEU A 125 -17.25 0.04 5.12
CA LEU A 125 -16.57 -1.26 5.16
C LEU A 125 -16.62 -1.94 3.79
N ALA A 126 -15.53 -2.61 3.41
CA ALA A 126 -15.47 -3.39 2.18
C ALA A 126 -16.46 -4.56 2.18
N ASP A 127 -16.76 -5.13 3.34
CA ASP A 127 -17.69 -6.25 3.47
C ASP A 127 -19.16 -5.82 3.26
N ASN A 128 -19.42 -4.51 3.31
CA ASN A 128 -20.73 -3.92 2.96
C ASN A 128 -20.76 -3.43 1.51
N ALA A 129 -19.68 -3.60 0.74
CA ALA A 129 -19.64 -3.17 -0.65
C ALA A 129 -20.44 -4.14 -1.53
N LEU A 130 -21.17 -3.59 -2.50
CA LEU A 130 -21.72 -4.38 -3.59
C LEU A 130 -20.60 -4.72 -4.56
N ASP A 131 -20.57 -5.97 -5.01
CA ASP A 131 -19.83 -6.30 -6.21
C ASP A 131 -20.50 -5.67 -7.44
N THR A 132 -19.81 -5.72 -8.57
CA THR A 132 -20.26 -5.10 -9.82
C THR A 132 -21.59 -5.66 -10.30
N GLU A 133 -21.83 -6.97 -10.12
CA GLU A 133 -23.03 -7.65 -10.60
C GLU A 133 -24.24 -7.24 -9.76
N ALA A 134 -24.13 -7.31 -8.43
CA ALA A 134 -25.14 -6.86 -7.49
C ALA A 134 -25.45 -5.36 -7.67
N PHE A 135 -24.43 -4.54 -7.96
CA PHE A 135 -24.62 -3.12 -8.26
C PHE A 135 -25.44 -2.91 -9.54
N ILE A 136 -25.10 -3.61 -10.63
CA ILE A 136 -25.85 -3.51 -11.90
C ILE A 136 -27.30 -3.96 -11.72
N ALA A 137 -27.54 -5.08 -11.01
CA ALA A 137 -28.89 -5.56 -10.72
C ALA A 137 -29.70 -4.52 -9.93
N THR A 138 -29.11 -3.97 -8.87
CA THR A 138 -29.74 -2.92 -8.05
C THR A 138 -30.09 -1.68 -8.89
N LEU A 139 -29.20 -1.25 -9.78
CA LEU A 139 -29.47 -0.12 -10.67
C LEU A 139 -30.64 -0.38 -11.62
N GLN A 140 -30.73 -1.60 -12.18
CA GLN A 140 -31.82 -1.97 -13.10
C GLN A 140 -33.17 -1.97 -12.37
N GLU A 141 -33.23 -2.51 -11.15
CA GLU A 141 -34.43 -2.48 -10.31
C GLU A 141 -34.88 -1.06 -9.99
N LEU A 142 -33.96 -0.19 -9.60
CA LEU A 142 -34.26 1.22 -9.30
C LEU A 142 -34.77 1.97 -10.54
N ARG A 143 -34.24 1.67 -11.73
CA ARG A 143 -34.70 2.27 -12.99
C ARG A 143 -36.11 1.82 -13.38
N ASN A 144 -36.46 0.58 -13.04
CA ASN A 144 -37.74 -0.02 -13.40
C ASN A 144 -38.85 0.25 -12.36
N LYS A 145 -38.52 0.87 -11.21
CA LYS A 145 -39.54 1.31 -10.26
C LYS A 145 -40.38 2.45 -10.87
N PRO A 146 -41.72 2.34 -10.88
CA PRO A 146 -42.57 3.43 -11.31
C PRO A 146 -42.32 4.66 -10.43
N LYS A 147 -42.21 5.83 -11.04
CA LYS A 147 -42.16 7.09 -10.28
C LYS A 147 -43.51 7.29 -9.59
N SER A 148 -43.50 7.43 -8.27
CA SER A 148 -44.67 7.82 -7.49
C SER A 148 -45.11 9.23 -7.83
#